data_AF-A0A8T9T0M3-F1
#
_entry.id   AF-A0A8T9T0M3-F1
#
_cell.length_a   1.000
_cell.length_b   1.000
_cell.length_c   1.000
_cell.angle_alpha   90.00
_cell.angle_beta   90.00
_cell.angle_gamma   90.00
#
_symmetry.space_group_name_H-M   'P 1'
#
loop_
_entity.id
_entity.type
_entity.pdbx_description
1 polymer ?
#
loop_
_entity_poly.entity_id
_entity_poly.type
_entity_poly.pdbx_seq_one_letter_code
_entity_poly.pdbx_strand_id
1 'polypeptide(L)'
;MGATANTNKEVKKEEVTLTPEQVIENLKAQLAAKDAQIAEQETVISDQTEALKAAEAQGAGALPVISHEGKRYKVVARKFNVDGDTVEATTLKTNKELVAKLIEKGSGILKEIEAK
;
A
#
# COMPACT_ATOMS: atom_id res chain seq x y z
N MET A 1 36.45 -67.95 -6.81
CA MET A 1 37.00 -66.64 -7.21
C MET A 1 36.51 -66.35 -8.62
N GLY A 2 35.80 -65.24 -8.83
CA GLY A 2 35.24 -64.86 -10.14
C GLY A 2 34.21 -63.77 -9.91
N ALA A 3 34.69 -62.53 -9.79
CA ALA A 3 33.91 -61.36 -9.42
C ALA A 3 32.89 -60.94 -10.50
N THR A 4 31.83 -60.32 -10.01
CA THR A 4 30.66 -59.74 -10.68
C THR A 4 30.98 -58.73 -11.78
N ALA A 5 30.40 -58.91 -12.98
CA ALA A 5 30.30 -57.86 -13.99
C ALA A 5 29.07 -56.99 -13.69
N ASN A 6 29.28 -55.80 -13.13
CA ASN A 6 28.25 -54.78 -12.96
C ASN A 6 28.46 -53.69 -14.03
N THR A 7 27.57 -53.66 -15.02
CA THR A 7 27.60 -52.74 -16.16
C THR A 7 27.06 -51.37 -15.72
N ASN A 8 27.90 -50.55 -15.08
CA ASN A 8 27.54 -49.17 -14.77
C ASN A 8 27.81 -48.29 -16.00
N LYS A 9 26.75 -47.95 -16.72
CA LYS A 9 26.77 -47.06 -17.89
C LYS A 9 27.06 -45.63 -17.39
N GLU A 10 28.31 -45.21 -17.53
CA GLU A 10 28.74 -43.82 -17.30
C GLU A 10 27.91 -42.87 -18.19
N VAL A 11 26.95 -42.17 -17.59
CA VAL A 11 26.33 -41.01 -18.19
C VAL A 11 27.32 -39.86 -18.00
N LYS A 12 28.15 -39.60 -19.00
CA LYS A 12 28.94 -38.36 -19.09
C LYS A 12 27.96 -37.19 -18.99
N LYS A 13 28.04 -36.40 -17.91
CA LYS A 13 27.54 -35.03 -17.89
C LYS A 13 28.40 -34.26 -18.87
N GLU A 14 27.90 -34.02 -20.08
CA GLU A 14 28.44 -33.00 -20.96
C GLU A 14 28.20 -31.65 -20.28
N GLU A 15 29.23 -31.10 -19.65
CA GLU A 15 29.24 -29.70 -19.26
C GLU A 15 29.21 -28.88 -20.56
N VAL A 16 28.01 -28.41 -20.94
CA VAL A 16 27.84 -27.47 -22.04
C VAL A 16 28.57 -26.19 -21.65
N THR A 17 29.81 -26.08 -22.10
CA THR A 17 30.65 -24.89 -21.96
C THR A 17 30.29 -23.97 -23.10
N LEU A 18 29.44 -22.98 -22.81
CA LEU A 18 29.05 -21.96 -23.79
C LEU A 18 30.31 -21.23 -24.28
N THR A 19 30.39 -20.99 -25.59
CA THR A 19 31.46 -20.15 -26.13
C THR A 19 31.31 -18.72 -25.61
N PRO A 20 32.38 -17.92 -25.54
CA PRO A 20 32.29 -16.52 -25.11
C PRO A 20 31.22 -15.72 -25.89
N GLU A 21 31.06 -16.02 -27.18
CA GLU A 21 30.04 -15.41 -28.05
C GLU A 21 28.61 -15.80 -27.64
N GLN A 22 28.39 -17.08 -27.33
CA GLN A 22 27.10 -17.58 -26.83
C GLN A 22 26.77 -17.02 -25.45
N VAL A 23 27.77 -16.82 -24.58
CA VAL A 23 27.59 -16.15 -23.29
C VAL A 23 27.18 -14.70 -23.49
N ILE A 24 27.81 -13.98 -24.42
CA ILE A 24 27.45 -12.59 -24.72
C ILE A 24 26.02 -12.49 -25.26
N GLU A 25 25.61 -13.36 -26.17
CA GLU A 25 24.23 -13.39 -26.67
C GLU A 25 23.22 -13.72 -25.57
N ASN A 26 23.55 -14.68 -24.71
CA ASN A 26 22.69 -15.06 -23.59
C ASN A 26 22.54 -13.91 -22.57
N LEU A 27 23.63 -13.20 -22.26
CA LEU A 27 23.60 -12.05 -21.37
C LEU A 27 22.81 -10.88 -21.98
N LYS A 28 22.92 -10.63 -23.30
CA LYS A 28 22.10 -9.62 -23.98
C LYS A 28 20.61 -9.95 -23.92
N ALA A 29 20.24 -11.21 -24.14
CA ALA A 29 18.85 -11.66 -24.04
C ALA A 29 18.31 -11.50 -22.60
N GLN A 30 19.12 -11.85 -21.60
CA GLN A 30 18.77 -11.65 -20.18
C GLN A 30 18.60 -10.17 -19.83
N LEU A 31 19.47 -9.29 -20.32
CA LEU A 31 19.34 -7.84 -20.12
C LEU A 31 18.04 -7.31 -20.72
N ALA A 32 17.75 -7.65 -21.98
CA ALA A 32 16.51 -7.23 -22.62
C ALA A 32 15.25 -7.73 -21.88
N ALA A 33 15.27 -8.96 -21.37
CA ALA A 33 14.19 -9.50 -20.55
C ALA A 33 14.06 -8.81 -19.18
N LYS A 34 15.17 -8.34 -18.60
CA LYS A 34 15.17 -7.58 -17.35
C LYS A 34 14.68 -6.15 -17.56
N ASP A 35 15.09 -5.49 -18.63
CA ASP A 35 14.63 -4.15 -18.99
C ASP A 35 13.10 -4.14 -19.23
N ALA A 36 12.57 -5.16 -19.91
CA ALA A 36 11.13 -5.31 -20.09
C ALA A 36 10.40 -5.50 -18.74
N GLN A 37 10.95 -6.28 -17.82
CA GLN A 37 10.38 -6.46 -16.47
C GLN A 37 10.42 -5.18 -15.65
N ILE A 38 11.49 -4.39 -15.77
CA ILE A 38 11.61 -3.09 -15.08
C ILE A 38 10.53 -2.14 -15.60
N ALA A 39 10.35 -2.02 -16.91
CA ALA A 39 9.34 -1.15 -17.51
C ALA A 39 7.91 -1.55 -17.08
N GLU A 40 7.61 -2.85 -17.00
CA GLU A 40 6.34 -3.34 -16.48
C GLU A 40 6.14 -2.97 -15.00
N GLN A 41 7.17 -3.17 -14.16
CA GLN A 41 7.12 -2.83 -12.74
C GLN A 41 6.98 -1.32 -12.50
N GLU A 42 7.64 -0.48 -13.29
CA GLU A 42 7.50 0.98 -13.21
C GLU A 42 6.07 1.43 -13.52
N THR A 43 5.43 0.80 -14.50
CA THR A 43 4.03 1.05 -14.83
C THR A 43 3.11 0.68 -13.66
N VAL A 44 3.31 -0.51 -13.08
CA VAL A 44 2.53 -0.96 -11.90
C VAL A 44 2.72 -0.03 -10.70
N ILE A 45 3.95 0.42 -10.44
CA ILE A 45 4.24 1.36 -9.36
C ILE A 45 3.53 2.70 -9.61
N SER A 46 3.53 3.19 -10.86
CA SER A 46 2.81 4.42 -11.21
C SER A 46 1.32 4.28 -10.92
N ASP A 47 0.68 3.23 -11.44
CA ASP A 47 -0.75 2.98 -11.26
C ASP A 47 -1.13 2.85 -9.78
N GLN A 48 -0.33 2.13 -8.99
CA GLN A 48 -0.53 2.00 -7.55
C GLN A 48 -0.35 3.33 -6.82
N THR A 49 0.64 4.13 -7.22
CA THR A 49 0.87 5.45 -6.64
C THR A 49 -0.31 6.39 -6.94
N GLU A 50 -0.85 6.35 -8.15
CA GLU A 50 -2.03 7.13 -8.53
C GLU A 50 -3.28 6.66 -7.77
N ALA A 51 -3.48 5.35 -7.64
CA ALA A 51 -4.57 4.77 -6.86
C ALA A 51 -4.48 5.16 -5.38
N LEU A 52 -3.27 5.15 -4.79
CA LEU A 52 -3.03 5.60 -3.42
C LEU A 52 -3.33 7.09 -3.27
N LYS A 53 -2.84 7.95 -4.18
CA LYS A 53 -3.16 9.38 -4.16
C LYS A 53 -4.65 9.64 -4.28
N ALA A 54 -5.34 8.90 -5.15
CA ALA A 54 -6.78 8.99 -5.29
C ALA A 54 -7.51 8.54 -4.01
N ALA A 55 -7.08 7.46 -3.36
CA ALA A 55 -7.63 6.99 -2.10
C ALA A 55 -7.34 7.96 -0.93
N GLU A 56 -6.16 8.57 -0.90
CA GLU A 56 -5.79 9.62 0.05
C GLU A 56 -6.63 10.89 -0.13
N ALA A 57 -6.80 11.33 -1.38
CA ALA A 57 -7.66 12.45 -1.74
C ALA A 57 -9.14 12.18 -1.45
N GLN A 58 -9.60 10.93 -1.61
CA GLN A 58 -10.94 10.46 -1.22
C GLN A 58 -11.09 10.26 0.29
N GLY A 59 -10.07 10.65 1.07
CA GLY A 59 -10.21 10.87 2.51
C GLY A 59 -9.45 9.89 3.38
N ALA A 60 -8.49 9.10 2.87
CA ALA A 60 -7.59 8.32 3.72
C ALA A 60 -6.78 9.18 4.72
N GLY A 61 -6.80 10.50 4.57
CA GLY A 61 -6.24 11.48 5.48
C GLY A 61 -6.77 11.40 6.92
N ALA A 62 -5.92 11.83 7.85
CA ALA A 62 -6.20 11.85 9.27
C ALA A 62 -7.53 12.55 9.58
N LEU A 63 -8.33 11.93 10.46
CA LEU A 63 -9.59 12.52 10.92
C LEU A 63 -9.34 13.90 11.55
N PRO A 64 -10.25 14.87 11.32
CA PRO A 64 -10.05 16.23 11.79
C PRO A 64 -9.92 16.31 13.31
N VAL A 65 -9.04 17.20 13.76
CA VAL A 65 -9.02 17.69 15.13
C VAL A 65 -9.67 19.07 15.14
N ILE A 66 -10.62 19.26 16.04
CA ILE A 66 -11.40 20.48 16.21
C ILE A 66 -11.15 21.07 17.59
N SER A 67 -11.26 22.38 17.72
CA SER A 67 -11.16 23.08 19.01
C SER A 67 -12.51 23.72 19.34
N HIS A 68 -13.01 23.50 20.55
CA HIS A 68 -14.25 24.10 21.07
C HIS A 68 -14.06 24.45 22.54
N GLU A 69 -14.37 25.69 22.93
CA GLU A 69 -14.27 26.19 24.32
C GLU A 69 -12.92 25.91 25.01
N GLY A 70 -11.82 26.10 24.28
CA GLY A 70 -10.46 25.87 24.80
C GLY A 70 -10.04 24.41 24.90
N LYS A 71 -10.95 23.46 24.65
CA LYS A 71 -10.66 22.02 24.55
C LYS A 71 -10.45 21.59 23.11
N ARG A 72 -9.67 20.52 22.92
CA ARG A 72 -9.43 19.89 21.61
C ARG A 72 -10.13 18.54 21.56
N TYR A 73 -10.76 18.25 20.43
CA TYR A 73 -11.45 16.99 20.18
C TYR A 73 -10.97 16.38 18.86
N LYS A 74 -10.64 15.09 18.88
CA LYS A 74 -10.38 14.30 17.68
C LYS A 74 -11.67 13.63 17.23
N VAL A 75 -12.04 13.82 15.97
CA VAL A 75 -13.17 13.11 15.38
C VAL A 75 -12.76 11.64 15.18
N VAL A 76 -13.63 10.68 15.55
CA VAL A 76 -13.33 9.24 15.47
C VAL A 76 -13.98 8.54 14.28
N ALA A 77 -14.93 9.17 13.60
CA ALA A 77 -15.63 8.63 12.44
C ALA A 77 -15.61 9.61 11.26
N ARG A 78 -15.39 9.11 10.04
CA ARG A 78 -15.40 9.95 8.81
C ARG A 78 -16.78 10.43 8.42
N LYS A 79 -17.78 9.59 8.60
CA LYS A 79 -19.20 9.86 8.33
C LYS A 79 -20.02 9.35 9.50
N PHE A 80 -21.02 10.11 9.89
CA PHE A 80 -21.88 9.78 11.01
C PHE A 80 -23.24 10.44 10.81
N ASN A 81 -24.27 9.89 11.45
CA ASN A 81 -25.62 10.42 11.34
C ASN A 81 -25.91 11.35 12.50
N VAL A 82 -26.43 12.53 12.20
CA VAL A 82 -26.89 13.52 13.19
C VAL A 82 -28.30 13.91 12.82
N ASP A 83 -29.26 13.61 13.71
CA ASP A 83 -30.69 13.96 13.53
C ASP A 83 -31.32 13.43 12.22
N GLY A 84 -30.79 12.34 11.68
CA GLY A 84 -31.27 11.70 10.44
C GLY A 84 -30.43 12.00 9.21
N ASP A 85 -29.56 13.01 9.26
CA ASP A 85 -28.69 13.40 8.16
C ASP A 85 -27.30 12.78 8.28
N THR A 86 -26.76 12.25 7.18
CA THR A 86 -25.37 11.79 7.11
C THR A 86 -24.44 12.98 6.91
N VAL A 87 -23.56 13.21 7.89
CA VAL A 87 -22.59 14.31 7.90
C VAL A 87 -21.17 13.77 7.81
N GLU A 88 -20.30 14.47 7.06
CA GLU A 88 -18.88 14.16 7.00
C GLU A 88 -18.09 14.90 8.08
N ALA A 89 -17.03 14.26 8.57
CA ALA A 89 -16.14 14.81 9.59
C ALA A 89 -15.48 16.13 9.19
N THR A 90 -15.25 16.33 7.89
CA THR A 90 -14.66 17.55 7.33
C THR A 90 -15.53 18.79 7.60
N THR A 91 -16.85 18.63 7.63
CA THR A 91 -17.82 19.69 7.93
C THR A 91 -17.66 20.24 9.36
N LEU A 92 -17.14 19.43 10.30
CA LEU A 92 -16.91 19.87 11.68
C LEU A 92 -15.81 20.94 11.81
N LYS A 93 -14.93 21.09 10.81
CA LYS A 93 -13.93 22.16 10.80
C LYS A 93 -14.56 23.54 10.63
N THR A 94 -15.66 23.62 9.89
CA THR A 94 -16.33 24.88 9.54
C THR A 94 -17.61 25.10 10.32
N ASN A 95 -18.33 24.02 10.68
CA ASN A 95 -19.60 24.10 11.38
C ASN A 95 -19.43 23.92 12.91
N LYS A 96 -19.21 25.04 13.61
CA LYS A 96 -19.05 25.08 15.08
C LYS A 96 -20.34 24.74 15.83
N GLU A 97 -21.50 25.02 15.27
CA GLU A 97 -22.79 24.72 15.89
C GLU A 97 -23.03 23.21 15.97
N LEU A 98 -22.69 22.50 14.90
CA LEU A 98 -22.74 21.04 14.89
C LEU A 98 -21.78 20.43 15.91
N VAL A 99 -20.59 21.01 16.06
CA VAL A 99 -19.62 20.60 17.10
C VAL A 99 -20.21 20.79 18.49
N ALA A 100 -20.77 21.96 18.79
CA ALA A 100 -21.40 22.23 20.07
C ALA A 100 -22.54 21.23 20.35
N LYS A 101 -23.39 20.96 19.35
CA LYS A 101 -24.47 19.97 19.44
C LYS A 101 -23.96 18.55 19.72
N LEU A 102 -22.88 18.13 19.08
CA LEU A 102 -22.28 16.82 19.30
C LEU A 102 -21.70 16.69 20.71
N ILE A 103 -21.10 17.77 21.24
CA ILE A 103 -20.58 17.82 22.61
C ILE A 103 -21.73 17.79 23.62
N GLU A 104 -22.76 18.64 23.42
CA GLU A 104 -23.93 18.71 24.29
C GLU A 104 -24.67 17.36 24.36
N LYS A 105 -24.81 16.67 23.23
CA LYS A 105 -25.41 15.34 23.16
C LYS A 105 -24.51 14.23 23.70
N GLY A 106 -23.26 14.52 24.10
CA GLY A 106 -22.30 13.51 24.56
C GLY A 106 -21.96 12.47 23.48
N SER A 107 -21.92 12.90 22.22
CA SER A 107 -21.73 12.00 21.08
C SER A 107 -20.36 11.33 21.11
N GLY A 108 -20.32 10.01 20.97
CA GLY A 108 -19.07 9.23 20.87
C GLY A 108 -18.22 9.52 19.62
N ILE A 109 -18.69 10.41 18.73
CA ILE A 109 -17.99 10.85 17.52
C ILE A 109 -16.81 11.78 17.83
N LEU A 110 -16.84 12.46 18.99
CA LEU A 110 -15.79 13.38 19.43
C LEU A 110 -15.07 12.80 20.65
N LYS A 111 -13.76 12.63 20.54
CA LYS A 111 -12.91 12.25 21.69
C LYS A 111 -12.07 13.44 22.12
N GLU A 112 -12.25 13.91 23.34
CA GLU A 112 -11.39 14.95 23.92
C GLU A 112 -9.93 14.47 23.93
N ILE A 113 -9.01 15.34 23.53
CA ILE A 113 -7.58 15.09 23.53
C ILE A 113 -6.88 16.21 24.29
N GLU A 114 -5.89 15.86 25.11
CA GLU A 114 -5.06 16.84 25.78
C GLU A 114 -4.18 17.56 24.76
N ALA A 115 -4.06 18.89 24.89
CA ALA A 115 -3.10 19.65 24.13
C ALA A 115 -1.70 19.26 24.62
N LYS A 116 -0.93 18.64 23.72
CA LYS A 116 0.48 18.29 23.97
C LYS A 116 1.37 19.52 23.93
#